data_AF-A0A5D9CCT0-F1
#
_entry.id   AF-A0A5D9CCT0-F1
#
_cell.length_a   1.000
_cell.length_b   1.000
_cell.length_c   1.000
_cell.angle_alpha   90.00
_cell.angle_beta   90.00
_cell.angle_gamma   90.00
#
_symmetry.space_group_name_H-M   'P 1'
#
loop_
_entity.id
_entity.type
_entity.pdbx_description
1 polymer ?
#
loop_
_entity_poly.entity_id
_entity_poly.type
_entity_poly.pdbx_seq_one_letter_code
_entity_poly.pdbx_strand_id
1 'polypeptide(L)' 'MTDIIRGDGRDLVAMVRAAAAVHKTTWEALVPSHFEVNLDMEAAEEDAYAEMAQAKAILRDHICETYGISIRELSSLAMP' A
#
# COMPACT_ATOMS: atom_id res chain seq x y z
N MET A 1 13.94 -4.56 6.01
CA MET A 1 13.10 -4.44 7.21
C MET A 1 11.70 -4.89 6.80
N THR A 2 11.55 -6.19 6.51
CA THR A 2 10.38 -6.75 5.80
C THR A 2 10.20 -8.23 6.18
N ASP A 3 10.45 -8.57 7.43
CA ASP A 3 10.38 -9.96 7.95
C ASP A 3 9.39 -10.10 9.13
N ILE A 4 8.60 -9.06 9.42
CA ILE A 4 7.65 -9.07 10.57
C ILE A 4 6.37 -9.85 10.24
N ILE A 5 6.05 -10.12 8.97
CA ILE A 5 4.81 -10.79 8.54
C ILE A 5 5.12 -12.06 7.75
N ARG A 6 5.96 -12.94 8.30
CA ARG A 6 6.07 -14.34 7.86
C ARG A 6 5.52 -15.34 8.89
N GLY A 7 4.88 -14.85 9.96
CA GLY A 7 4.12 -15.69 10.88
C GLY A 7 2.78 -16.09 10.27
N ASP A 8 2.36 -17.34 10.45
CA ASP A 8 1.01 -17.79 10.10
C ASP A 8 0.02 -16.84 10.79
N GLY A 9 -0.89 -16.22 10.02
CA GLY A 9 -1.88 -15.29 10.58
C GLY A 9 -2.69 -15.91 11.72
N ARG A 10 -2.79 -17.25 11.78
CA ARG A 10 -3.38 -17.98 12.89
C ARG A 10 -2.61 -17.83 14.20
N ASP A 11 -1.28 -17.79 14.15
CA ASP A 11 -0.44 -17.64 15.34
C ASP A 11 -0.61 -16.25 15.94
N LEU A 12 -0.66 -15.21 15.10
CA LEU A 12 -0.94 -13.84 15.54
C LEU A 12 -2.30 -13.75 16.24
N VAL A 13 -3.33 -14.37 15.67
CA VAL A 13 -4.67 -14.43 16.28
C VAL A 13 -4.67 -15.21 17.59
N ALA A 14 -3.93 -16.31 17.68
CA ALA A 14 -3.80 -17.05 18.94
C ALA A 14 -3.13 -16.19 20.03
N MET A 15 -2.07 -15.46 19.68
CA MET A 15 -1.34 -14.58 20.61
C MET A 15 -2.22 -13.46 21.16
N VAL A 16 -2.95 -12.75 20.28
CA VAL A 16 -3.79 -11.63 20.72
C VAL A 16 -4.99 -12.11 21.55
N ARG A 17 -5.56 -13.29 21.24
CA ARG A 17 -6.57 -13.93 22.11
C ARG A 17 -6.02 -14.27 23.50
N ALA A 18 -4.81 -14.82 23.56
CA ALA A 18 -4.16 -15.13 24.82
C ALA A 18 -3.90 -13.86 25.66
N ALA A 19 -3.44 -12.78 25.01
CA ALA A 19 -3.25 -11.49 25.68
C ALA A 19 -4.56 -10.92 26.21
N ALA A 20 -5.65 -10.94 25.41
CA ALA A 20 -6.97 -10.48 25.85
C ALA A 20 -7.44 -11.24 27.11
N ALA A 21 -7.27 -12.56 27.12
CA ALA A 21 -7.60 -13.40 28.27
C ALA A 21 -6.76 -13.07 29.52
N VAL A 22 -5.44 -12.91 29.38
CA VAL A 22 -4.54 -12.55 30.49
C VAL A 22 -4.92 -11.21 31.11
N HIS A 23 -5.27 -10.22 30.28
CA HIS A 23 -5.60 -8.87 30.74
C HIS A 23 -7.09 -8.69 31.07
N LYS A 24 -7.90 -9.75 31.01
CA LYS A 24 -9.36 -9.70 31.23
C LYS A 24 -10.06 -8.61 30.39
N THR A 25 -9.60 -8.45 29.15
CA THR A 25 -10.16 -7.50 28.19
C THR A 25 -10.70 -8.24 26.97
N THR A 26 -11.29 -7.53 26.02
CA THR A 26 -11.78 -8.10 24.77
C THR A 26 -10.72 -8.02 23.68
N TRP A 27 -10.87 -8.86 22.66
CA TRP A 27 -10.02 -8.84 21.47
C TRP A 27 -10.02 -7.45 20.82
N GLU A 28 -11.21 -6.86 20.68
CA GLU A 28 -11.48 -5.58 20.02
C GLU A 28 -10.80 -4.41 20.72
N ALA A 29 -10.48 -4.53 22.01
CA ALA A 29 -9.74 -3.52 22.75
C ALA A 29 -8.22 -3.55 22.50
N LEU A 30 -7.71 -4.66 21.92
CA LEU A 30 -6.29 -4.87 21.66
C LEU A 30 -5.93 -4.78 20.17
N VAL A 31 -6.92 -4.77 19.29
CA VAL A 31 -6.72 -4.58 17.86
C VAL A 31 -7.18 -3.19 17.45
N PRO A 32 -6.55 -2.57 16.45
CA PRO A 32 -7.04 -1.32 15.87
C PRO A 32 -8.51 -1.46 15.47
N SER A 33 -9.31 -0.46 15.80
CA SER A 33 -10.72 -0.45 15.43
C SER A 33 -10.85 -0.34 13.91
N HIS A 34 -11.72 -1.14 13.30
CA HIS A 34 -12.02 -1.00 11.87
C HIS A 34 -12.74 0.33 11.52
N PHE A 35 -13.21 1.06 12.54
CA PHE A 35 -13.76 2.40 12.40
C PHE A 35 -12.72 3.51 12.55
N GLU A 36 -11.49 3.16 12.98
CA GLU A 36 -10.39 4.12 13.10
C GLU A 36 -9.60 4.14 11.80
N VAL A 37 -9.70 5.27 11.09
CA VAL A 37 -8.87 5.55 9.92
C VAL A 37 -7.54 6.10 10.39
N ASN A 38 -6.44 5.44 10.00
CA ASN A 38 -5.10 5.95 10.27
C ASN A 38 -4.71 6.98 9.20
N LEU A 39 -5.01 8.25 9.47
CA LEU A 39 -4.78 9.35 8.54
C LEU A 39 -3.30 9.53 8.14
N ASP A 40 -2.36 9.17 9.02
CA ASP A 40 -0.93 9.23 8.71
C ASP A 40 -0.55 8.18 7.66
N MET A 41 -1.17 6.99 7.74
CA MET A 41 -0.96 5.93 6.76
C MET A 41 -1.64 6.23 5.42
N GLU A 42 -2.83 6.83 5.45
CA GLU A 42 -3.51 7.33 4.24
C GLU A 42 -2.66 8.40 3.53
N ALA A 43 -2.10 9.35 4.29
CA ALA A 43 -1.22 10.37 3.72
C ALA A 43 0.05 9.76 3.10
N ALA A 44 0.65 8.77 3.78
CA ALA A 44 1.81 8.06 3.23
C ALA A 44 1.49 7.26 1.96
N GLU A 45 0.27 6.70 1.86
CA GLU A 45 -0.20 6.02 0.66
C GLU A 45 -0.40 7.02 -0.51
N GLU A 46 -1.02 8.16 -0.25
CA GLU A 46 -1.18 9.23 -1.25
C GLU A 46 0.17 9.78 -1.75
N ASP A 47 1.13 9.99 -0.85
CA ASP A 47 2.48 10.42 -1.23
C ASP A 47 3.17 9.37 -2.13
N ALA A 48 3.04 8.09 -1.80
CA ALA A 48 3.57 7.01 -2.64
C ALA A 48 2.92 6.97 -4.03
N TYR A 49 1.60 7.19 -4.13
CA TYR A 49 0.93 7.29 -5.43
C TYR A 49 1.39 8.50 -6.23
N ALA A 50 1.62 9.64 -5.57
CA ALA A 50 2.14 10.84 -6.22
C ALA A 50 3.55 10.60 -6.82
N GLU A 51 4.43 9.94 -6.07
CA GLU A 51 5.77 9.56 -6.56
C GLU A 51 5.68 8.61 -7.77
N MET A 52 4.81 7.61 -7.72
CA MET A 52 4.58 6.70 -8.84
C MET A 52 4.06 7.43 -10.09
N ALA A 53 3.12 8.36 -9.91
CA ALA A 53 2.58 9.15 -11.00
C ALA A 53 3.65 10.04 -11.64
N GLN A 54 4.52 10.65 -10.84
CA GLN A 54 5.65 11.43 -11.33
C GLN A 54 6.66 10.56 -12.10
N ALA A 55 7.05 9.41 -11.55
CA ALA A 55 7.95 8.47 -12.22
C ALA A 55 7.38 8.00 -13.57
N LYS A 56 6.07 7.72 -13.62
CA LYS A 56 5.37 7.35 -14.85
C LYS A 56 5.36 8.49 -15.87
N ALA A 57 5.20 9.73 -15.44
CA ALA A 57 5.26 10.90 -16.33
C ALA A 57 6.67 11.05 -16.94
N ILE A 58 7.72 10.95 -16.12
CA ILE A 58 9.11 11.00 -16.60
C ILE A 58 9.39 9.91 -17.63
N LEU A 59 8.96 8.67 -17.35
CA LEU A 59 9.13 7.55 -18.27
C LEU A 59 8.41 7.80 -19.61
N ARG A 60 7.17 8.28 -19.55
CA ARG A 60 6.39 8.60 -20.75
C ARG A 60 7.09 9.67 -21.60
N ASP A 61 7.57 10.72 -20.96
CA ASP A 61 8.21 11.84 -21.66
C ASP A 61 9.52 11.38 -22.31
N HIS A 62 10.32 10.56 -21.59
CA HIS A 62 11.52 9.94 -22.12
C HIS A 62 11.24 9.03 -23.34
N ILE A 63 10.15 8.26 -23.33
CA ILE A 63 9.75 7.43 -24.48
C ILE A 63 9.40 8.30 -25.69
N CYS A 64 8.60 9.35 -25.48
CA CYS A 64 8.25 10.29 -26.54
C CYS A 64 9.50 10.93 -27.17
N GLU A 65 10.45 11.37 -26.35
CA GLU A 65 11.72 11.94 -26.81
C GLU A 65 12.58 10.92 -27.56
N THR A 66 12.75 9.73 -26.98
CA THR A 66 13.63 8.67 -27.53
C THR A 66 13.16 8.17 -28.90
N TYR A 67 11.86 8.00 -29.07
CA TYR A 67 11.29 7.45 -30.31
C TYR A 67 10.72 8.50 -31.25
N GLY A 68 10.73 9.79 -30.85
CA GLY A 68 10.18 10.89 -31.64
C GLY A 68 8.66 10.78 -31.86
N ILE A 69 7.95 10.14 -30.93
CA ILE A 69 6.51 9.92 -31.02
C ILE A 69 5.76 10.86 -30.09
N SER A 70 4.56 11.27 -30.51
CA SER A 70 3.65 12.05 -29.67
C SER A 70 3.03 11.20 -28.56
N ILE A 71 2.53 11.88 -27.53
CA ILE A 71 1.78 11.25 -26.43
C ILE A 71 0.56 10.47 -26.94
N ARG A 72 -0.06 10.94 -28.03
CA ARG A 72 -1.23 10.30 -28.65
C ARG A 72 -0.86 8.98 -29.31
N GLU A 73 0.25 8.96 -30.03
CA GLU A 73 0.79 7.75 -30.67
C GLU A 73 1.21 6.75 -29.60
N LEU A 74 1.92 7.19 -28.56
CA LEU A 74 2.27 6.32 -27.43
C LEU A 74 1.03 5.71 -26.75
N SER A 75 -0.04 6.49 -26.57
CA SER A 75 -1.29 6.01 -25.97
C SER A 75 -1.99 4.96 -26.86
N SER A 76 -1.85 5.05 -28.18
CA SER A 76 -2.43 4.08 -29.12
C SER A 76 -1.70 2.73 -29.13
N LEU A 77 -0.43 2.70 -28.70
CA LEU A 77 0.36 1.45 -28.58
C LEU A 77 0.01 0.65 -27.32
N ALA A 78 -0.63 1.30 -26.34
CA ALA A 78 -1.00 0.69 -25.06
C ALA A 78 -2.39 0.02 -25.08
N MET A 79 -3.05 -0.08 -26.25
CA MET A 79 -4.30 -0.82 -26.40
C MET A 79 -4.04 -2.27 -26.85
N PRO A 80 -4.76 -3.27 -26.30
CA PRO A 80 -4.75 -4.63 -26.82
C PRO A 80 -5.38 -4.72 -28.22
#